data_AF-A0A916DQ51-F1
#
_entry.id   AF-A0A916DQ51-F1
#
_cell.length_a   1.000
_cell.length_b   1.000
_cell.length_c   1.000
_cell.angle_alpha   90.00
_cell.angle_beta   90.00
_cell.angle_gamma   90.00
#
_symmetry.space_group_name_H-M   'P 1'
#
loop_
_entity.id
_entity.type
_entity.pdbx_description
1 polymer ?
#
loop_
_entity_poly.entity_id
_entity_poly.type
_entity_poly.pdbx_seq_one_letter_code
_entity_poly.pdbx_strand_id
1 'polypeptide(L)' 'MTGTPPLVPKGEALRRAFAWLAGQGPWTPGRIDEASRRFDLSPDDEEFLLAEMRRMRRGDESSSG' A
#
# COMPACT_ATOMS: atom_id res chain seq x y z
N MET A 1 25.93 -7.82 -21.81
CA MET A 1 25.48 -6.71 -20.95
C MET A 1 24.57 -7.30 -19.88
N THR A 2 25.11 -7.60 -18.69
CA THR A 2 24.33 -8.16 -17.58
C THR A 2 23.80 -6.99 -16.76
N GLY A 3 22.55 -6.60 -16.98
CA GLY A 3 21.87 -5.63 -16.14
C GLY A 3 21.56 -6.29 -14.80
N THR A 4 22.36 -6.05 -13.78
CA THR A 4 22.02 -6.44 -12.41
C THR A 4 20.71 -5.73 -12.08
N PRO A 5 19.61 -6.43 -11.76
CA PRO A 5 18.40 -5.76 -11.34
C PRO A 5 18.75 -4.91 -10.11
N PRO A 6 18.23 -3.67 -10.01
CA PRO A 6 18.49 -2.84 -8.85
C PRO A 6 18.14 -3.67 -7.62
N LEU A 7 19.06 -3.70 -6.65
CA LEU A 7 18.86 -4.29 -5.33
C LEU A 7 17.84 -3.42 -4.59
N VAL A 8 16.60 -3.38 -5.10
CA VAL A 8 15.49 -2.76 -4.39
C VAL A 8 15.28 -3.62 -3.15
N PRO A 9 15.42 -3.05 -1.94
CA PRO A 9 15.17 -3.81 -0.73
C PRO A 9 13.73 -4.37 -0.80
N LYS A 10 13.54 -5.61 -0.34
CA LYS A 10 12.21 -6.24 -0.26
C LYS A 10 11.24 -5.25 0.42
N GLY A 11 10.21 -4.81 -0.30
CA GLY A 11 9.21 -3.87 0.19
C GLY A 11 9.34 -2.40 -0.28
N GLU A 12 10.26 -2.06 -1.18
CA GLU A 12 10.33 -0.68 -1.70
C GLU A 12 9.09 -0.29 -2.53
N ALA A 13 8.53 -1.23 -3.32
CA ALA A 13 7.30 -1.02 -4.07
C ALA A 13 6.14 -0.63 -3.13
N LEU A 14 5.95 -1.38 -2.04
CA LEU A 14 4.95 -1.10 -1.01
C LEU A 14 5.13 0.29 -0.38
N ARG A 15 6.37 0.67 -0.03
CA ARG A 15 6.63 2.01 0.54
C ARG A 15 6.29 3.13 -0.45
N ARG A 16 6.62 2.96 -1.74
CA ARG A 16 6.31 3.95 -2.78
C ARG A 16 4.80 4.06 -3.00
N ALA A 17 4.09 2.93 -3.03
CA ALA A 17 2.64 2.90 -3.08
C ALA A 17 2.01 3.58 -1.87
N PHE A 18 2.49 3.29 -0.66
CA PHE A 18 2.03 3.91 0.58
C PHE A 18 2.20 5.43 0.55
N ALA A 19 3.40 5.91 0.21
CA ALA A 19 3.70 7.34 0.14
C ALA A 19 2.82 8.05 -0.89
N TRP A 20 2.58 7.40 -2.03
CA TRP A 20 1.66 7.91 -3.05
C TRP A 20 0.23 7.98 -2.53
N LEU A 21 -0.28 6.92 -1.89
CA LEU A 21 -1.61 6.91 -1.29
C LEU A 21 -1.79 8.03 -0.24
N ALA A 22 -0.80 8.22 0.63
CA ALA A 22 -0.80 9.26 1.65
C ALA A 22 -0.87 10.68 1.05
N GLY A 23 -0.23 10.92 -0.10
CA GLY A 23 -0.31 12.20 -0.80
C GLY A 23 -1.63 12.45 -1.54
N GLN A 24 -2.39 11.39 -1.84
CA GLN A 24 -3.62 11.47 -2.63
C GLN A 24 -4.88 11.66 -1.77
N GLY A 25 -4.81 11.41 -0.46
CA GLY A 25 -5.91 11.59 0.50
C GLY A 25 -6.43 10.27 1.09
N PRO A 26 -7.76 10.13 1.32
CA PRO A 26 -8.30 8.96 2.01
C PRO A 26 -8.04 7.68 1.22
N TRP A 27 -7.66 6.64 1.94
CA TRP A 27 -7.43 5.33 1.34
C TRP A 27 -8.76 4.71 0.92
N THR A 28 -8.84 4.35 -0.36
CA THR A 28 -10.00 3.70 -0.98
C THR A 28 -9.55 2.46 -1.75
N PRO A 29 -10.41 1.45 -1.90
CA PRO A 29 -10.05 0.24 -2.64
C PRO A 29 -9.62 0.54 -4.08
N GLY A 30 -10.27 1.52 -4.76
CA GLY A 30 -9.87 1.92 -6.11
C GLY A 30 -8.46 2.56 -6.18
N ARG A 31 -8.07 3.32 -5.15
CA ARG A 31 -6.72 3.89 -5.06
C ARG A 31 -5.67 2.81 -4.78
N ILE A 32 -6.00 1.82 -3.97
CA ILE A 32 -5.10 0.70 -3.66
C ILE A 32 -4.87 -0.15 -4.91
N ASP A 33 -5.92 -0.47 -5.67
CA ASP A 33 -5.80 -1.15 -6.98
C ASP A 33 -4.93 -0.33 -7.96
N GLU A 34 -5.13 0.98 -8.04
CA GLU A 34 -4.30 1.85 -8.89
C GLU A 34 -2.82 1.86 -8.45
N ALA A 35 -2.56 1.92 -7.14
CA ALA A 35 -1.20 1.82 -6.60
C ALA A 35 -0.59 0.44 -6.89
N SER A 36 -1.38 -0.63 -6.80
CA SER A 36 -0.98 -2.01 -7.07
C SER A 36 -0.46 -2.15 -8.50
N ARG A 37 -1.21 -1.65 -9.48
CA ARG A 37 -0.83 -1.66 -10.90
C ARG A 37 0.32 -0.70 -11.21
N ARG A 38 0.39 0.44 -10.53
CA ARG A 38 1.39 1.48 -10.79
C ARG A 38 2.77 1.12 -10.26
N PHE A 39 2.84 0.46 -9.11
CA PHE A 39 4.08 0.12 -8.41
C PHE A 39 4.45 -1.36 -8.52
N ASP A 40 3.66 -2.16 -9.24
CA ASP A 40 3.84 -3.61 -9.38
C ASP A 40 3.84 -4.31 -8.01
N LEU A 41 2.80 -4.04 -7.23
CA LEU A 41 2.63 -4.67 -5.92
C LEU A 41 2.31 -6.15 -6.08
N SER A 42 2.84 -6.96 -5.17
CA SER A 42 2.45 -8.35 -5.05
C SER A 42 1.04 -8.44 -4.44
N PRO A 43 0.30 -9.55 -4.67
CA PRO A 43 -1.01 -9.74 -4.03
C PRO A 43 -0.94 -9.61 -2.49
N ASP A 44 0.16 -10.04 -1.88
CA ASP A 44 0.43 -9.90 -0.45
C ASP A 44 0.51 -8.42 0.01
N ASP A 45 1.16 -7.57 -0.81
CA ASP A 45 1.29 -6.13 -0.56
C ASP A 45 -0.06 -5.41 -0.69
N GLU A 46 -0.87 -5.78 -1.68
CA GLU A 46 -2.22 -5.23 -1.87
C GLU A 46 -3.13 -5.58 -0.69
N GLU A 47 -3.12 -6.84 -0.24
CA GLU A 47 -3.87 -7.29 0.92
C GLU A 47 -3.46 -6.53 2.19
N PHE A 48 -2.15 -6.27 2.36
CA PHE A 48 -1.63 -5.45 3.46
C PHE A 48 -2.24 -4.04 3.44
N LEU A 49 -2.24 -3.36 2.29
CA LEU A 49 -2.82 -2.02 2.15
C LEU A 49 -4.33 -2.01 2.43
N LEU A 50 -5.06 -3.03 1.96
CA LEU A 50 -6.49 -3.17 2.21
C LEU A 50 -6.80 -3.45 3.69
N ALA A 51 -5.98 -4.24 4.36
CA ALA A 51 -6.10 -4.51 5.80
C ALA A 51 -5.84 -3.23 6.61
N GLU A 52 -4.78 -2.50 6.28
CA GLU A 52 -4.42 -1.26 6.97
C GLU A 52 -5.47 -0.16 6.75
N MET A 53 -6.02 -0.03 5.54
CA MET A 53 -7.18 0.84 5.26
C MET A 53 -8.36 0.51 6.19
N ARG A 54 -8.70 -0.78 6.32
CA ARG A 54 -9.79 -1.24 7.20
C ARG A 54 -9.49 -0.92 8.66
N ARG A 55 -8.23 -1.06 9.08
CA ARG A 55 -7.77 -0.73 10.44
C ARG A 55 -7.85 0.77 10.73
N MET A 56 -7.35 1.62 9.83
CA MET A 56 -7.41 3.07 9.95
C MET A 56 -8.85 3.59 10.03
N ARG A 57 -9.76 3.00 9.24
CA ARG A 57 -11.20 3.31 9.30
C ARG A 57 -11.87 2.82 10.57
N ARG A 58 -11.38 1.73 11.17
CA ARG A 58 -11.92 1.15 12.41
C ARG A 58 -11.30 1.75 13.67
N GLY A 59 -10.22 2.52 13.54
CA GLY A 59 -9.53 3.20 14.65
C GLY A 59 -10.35 4.28 15.37
N ASP A 60 -11.57 4.58 14.88
CA ASP A 60 -12.53 5.46 15.55
C ASP A 60 -13.39 4.68 16.58
N GLU A 61 -13.39 3.35 16.53
CA GLU A 61 -14.22 2.45 17.37
C GLU A 61 -13.39 1.81 18.50
N SER A 62 -12.65 2.64 19.24
CA SER A 62 -12.05 2.26 20.52
C SER A 62 -12.30 3.34 21.56
N SER A 63 -13.55 3.81 21.65
CA SER A 63 -14.02 4.59 22.80
C SER A 63 -15.49 4.28 23.12
N SER A 64 -15.87 3.00 23.25
CA SER A 64 -16.92 2.57 24.20
C SER A 64 -17.09 1.06 24.21
N GLY A 65 -16.96 0.44 25.39
CA GLY A 65 -17.25 -0.97 25.63
C GLY A 65 -16.57 -1.48 26.89
#